data_AF-A0A6A6EY81-F1
#
_entry.id   AF-A0A6A6EY81-F1
#
_cell.length_a   1.000
_cell.length_b   1.000
_cell.length_c   1.000
_cell.angle_alpha   90.00
_cell.angle_beta   90.00
_cell.angle_gamma   90.00
#
_symmetry.space_group_name_H-M   'P 1'
#
loop_
_entity.id
_entity.type
_entity.pdbx_description
1 polymer ?
#
loop_
_entity_poly.entity_id
_entity_poly.type
_entity_poly.pdbx_seq_one_letter_code
_entity_poly.pdbx_strand_id
1 'polypeptide(L)' 'MKSDGLTSYDWAVITQYIQVLKPLKEATSRLKGREASSRFGAIHKVIPTFEAILKAYENLSEQYGSVDFNKADAPE' A
#
# COMPACT_ATOMS: atom_id res chain seq x y z
N MET A 1 10.27 28.64 -19.78
CA MET A 1 10.99 27.42 -19.36
C MET A 1 10.24 26.80 -18.20
N LYS A 2 9.89 25.51 -18.35
CA LYS A 2 9.54 24.52 -17.32
C LYS A 2 8.29 24.73 -16.47
N SER A 3 7.14 24.34 -17.02
CA SER A 3 6.04 23.75 -16.24
C SER A 3 6.34 22.27 -15.88
N ASP A 4 7.59 21.97 -15.49
CA ASP A 4 8.09 20.62 -15.11
C ASP A 4 7.55 20.15 -13.74
N GLY A 5 6.49 20.79 -13.24
CA GLY A 5 5.93 20.52 -11.91
C GLY A 5 4.81 19.50 -11.96
N LEU A 6 4.71 18.69 -10.91
CA LEU A 6 3.60 17.75 -10.71
C LEU A 6 2.26 18.49 -10.81
N THR A 7 1.42 18.05 -11.73
CA THR A 7 0.05 18.55 -11.89
C THR A 7 -0.82 18.09 -10.73
N SER A 8 -2.00 18.71 -10.57
CA SER A 8 -2.98 18.27 -9.56
C SER A 8 -3.39 16.80 -9.75
N TYR A 9 -3.40 16.31 -10.99
CA TYR A 9 -3.65 14.91 -11.30
C TYR A 9 -2.51 14.02 -10.80
N ASP A 10 -1.26 14.39 -11.07
CA ASP A 10 -0.09 13.62 -10.61
C ASP A 10 -0.06 13.53 -9.08
N TRP A 11 -0.41 14.61 -8.37
CA TRP A 11 -0.53 14.61 -6.92
C TRP A 11 -1.64 13.68 -6.41
N ALA A 12 -2.77 13.61 -7.11
CA ALA A 12 -3.85 12.68 -6.77
C ALA A 12 -3.39 11.22 -6.93
N VAL A 13 -2.70 10.92 -8.03
CA VAL A 13 -2.12 9.59 -8.30
C VAL A 13 -1.09 9.21 -7.24
N ILE A 14 -0.15 10.11 -6.92
CA ILE A 14 0.85 9.89 -5.84
C ILE A 14 0.16 9.59 -4.51
N THR A 15 -0.92 10.31 -4.19
CA THR A 15 -1.68 10.09 -2.94
C THR A 15 -2.30 8.69 -2.90
N GLN A 16 -2.85 8.21 -4.02
CA GLN A 16 -3.38 6.84 -4.14
C GLN A 16 -2.26 5.80 -3.94
N TYR A 17 -1.10 5.98 -4.58
CA TYR A 17 0.05 5.10 -4.36
C TYR A 17 0.50 5.08 -2.89
N ILE A 18 0.55 6.23 -2.22
CA ILE A 18 0.89 6.30 -0.79
C ILE A 18 -0.11 5.51 0.05
N GLN A 19 -1.41 5.58 -0.26
CA GLN A 19 -2.43 4.80 0.43
C GLN A 19 -2.24 3.29 0.25
N VAL A 20 -1.95 2.85 -0.97
CA VAL A 20 -1.65 1.44 -1.28
C VAL A 20 -0.38 0.97 -0.59
N LEU A 21 0.67 1.80 -0.51
CA LEU A 21 1.94 1.41 0.10
C LEU A 21 1.94 1.42 1.63
N LYS A 22 1.01 2.14 2.27
CA LYS A 22 0.96 2.32 3.73
C LYS A 22 0.84 0.99 4.50
N PRO A 23 -0.08 0.05 4.17
CA PRO A 23 -0.15 -1.25 4.84
C PRO A 23 1.16 -2.05 4.76
N LEU A 24 1.88 -1.98 3.62
CA LEU A 24 3.17 -2.67 3.46
C LEU A 24 4.27 -2.05 4.31
N LYS A 25 4.31 -0.72 4.43
CA LYS A 25 5.25 -0.02 5.31
C LYS A 25 5.04 -0.41 6.77
N GLU A 26 3.79 -0.49 7.21
CA GLU A 26 3.42 -0.91 8.57
C GLU A 26 3.78 -2.38 8.82
N ALA A 27 3.45 -3.27 7.88
CA ALA A 27 3.81 -4.68 7.94
C ALA A 27 5.33 -4.89 8.01
N THR A 28 6.08 -4.20 7.15
CA THR A 28 7.54 -4.24 7.15
C THR A 28 8.07 -3.79 8.50
N SER A 29 7.54 -2.71 9.08
CA SER A 29 7.95 -2.22 10.40
C SER A 29 7.67 -3.23 11.52
N ARG A 30 6.55 -3.96 11.44
CA ARG A 30 6.20 -5.03 12.40
C ARG A 30 7.10 -6.26 12.27
N LEU A 31 7.49 -6.62 11.04
CA LEU A 31 8.28 -7.80 10.72
C LEU A 31 9.79 -7.58 10.82
N LYS A 32 10.27 -6.34 10.67
CA LYS A 32 11.70 -6.01 10.70
C LYS A 32 12.38 -6.37 12.03
N GLY A 33 11.59 -6.63 13.09
CA GLY A 33 12.06 -7.12 14.37
C GLY A 33 12.86 -6.05 15.12
N ARG A 34 12.52 -5.78 16.38
CA ARG A 34 13.51 -5.17 17.28
C ARG A 34 14.56 -6.24 17.55
N GLU A 35 15.84 -5.91 17.45
CA GLU A 35 17.03 -6.77 17.57
C GLU A 35 17.11 -7.67 18.84
N ALA A 36 16.10 -7.72 19.71
CA ALA A 36 16.26 -8.22 21.09
C ALA A 36 15.26 -9.28 21.58
N SER A 37 14.35 -9.83 20.77
CA SER A 37 13.36 -10.80 21.31
C SER A 37 13.26 -12.09 20.49
N SER A 38 13.90 -13.13 21.04
CA SER A 38 13.69 -14.58 20.83
C SER A 38 13.59 -15.08 19.39
N ARG A 39 14.37 -16.14 19.09
CA ARG A 39 14.40 -16.89 17.81
C ARG A 39 13.03 -17.29 17.25
N PHE A 40 11.98 -17.31 18.07
CA PHE A 40 10.61 -17.71 17.70
C PHE A 40 9.58 -16.56 17.73
N GLY A 41 9.93 -15.38 18.28
CA GLY A 41 8.99 -14.25 18.44
C GLY A 41 8.61 -13.55 17.14
N ALA A 42 9.44 -13.70 16.10
CA ALA A 42 9.17 -13.15 14.77
C ALA A 42 8.20 -14.01 13.95
N ILE A 43 8.26 -15.34 14.09
CA ILE A 43 7.45 -16.28 13.28
C ILE A 43 5.96 -16.15 13.60
N HIS A 44 5.59 -16.05 14.89
CA HIS A 44 4.18 -15.86 15.27
C HIS A 44 3.58 -14.55 14.74
N LYS A 45 4.40 -13.56 14.38
CA LYS A 45 3.91 -12.27 13.85
C LYS A 45 3.61 -12.32 12.36
N VAL A 46 4.07 -13.35 11.65
CA VAL A 46 3.92 -13.46 10.19
C VAL A 46 2.46 -13.56 9.80
N ILE A 47 1.73 -14.57 10.29
CA ILE A 47 0.32 -14.80 9.93
C ILE A 47 -0.56 -13.57 10.24
N PRO A 48 -0.54 -13.00 11.48
CA PRO A 48 -1.35 -11.81 11.78
C PRO A 48 -0.97 -10.57 10.96
N THR A 49 0.29 -10.47 10.51
CA THR A 49 0.70 -9.36 9.65
C THR A 49 0.12 -9.51 8.26
N PHE A 50 0.12 -10.72 7.70
CA PHE A 50 -0.50 -10.98 6.40
C PHE A 50 -2.02 -10.82 6.44
N GLU A 51 -2.69 -11.28 7.49
CA GLU A 51 -4.14 -11.03 7.69
C GLU A 51 -4.47 -9.54 7.72
N ALA A 52 -3.63 -8.74 8.39
CA ALA A 52 -3.80 -7.28 8.45
C ALA A 52 -3.59 -6.62 7.07
N ILE A 53 -2.61 -7.09 6.28
CA ILE A 53 -2.40 -6.59 4.91
C ILE A 53 -3.60 -6.92 4.03
N LEU A 54 -4.06 -8.18 4.04
CA LEU A 54 -5.18 -8.62 3.21
C LEU A 54 -6.44 -7.82 3.52
N LYS A 55 -6.78 -7.69 4.80
CA LYS A 55 -7.95 -6.88 5.22
C LYS A 55 -7.84 -5.42 4.80
N ALA A 56 -6.64 -4.83 4.88
CA ALA A 56 -6.42 -3.45 4.46
C ALA A 56 -6.64 -3.29 2.94
N TYR A 57 -6.21 -4.27 2.15
CA TYR A 57 -6.39 -4.23 0.70
C TYR A 57 -7.78 -4.60 0.23
N GLU A 58 -8.48 -5.51 0.90
CA GLU A 58 -9.90 -5.77 0.65
C GLU A 58 -10.71 -4.48 0.82
N ASN A 59 -10.54 -3.78 1.94
CA ASN A 59 -11.20 -2.49 2.18
C ASN A 59 -10.83 -1.41 1.17
N LEU A 60 -9.56 -1.38 0.71
CA LEU A 60 -9.15 -0.45 -0.34
C LEU A 60 -9.75 -0.84 -1.69
N SER A 61 -9.82 -2.13 -2.02
CA SER A 61 -10.37 -2.62 -3.28
C SER A 61 -11.85 -2.31 -3.43
N GLU A 62 -12.62 -2.29 -2.33
CA GLU A 62 -14.01 -1.82 -2.33
C GLU A 62 -14.13 -0.37 -2.81
N GLN A 63 -13.15 0.49 -2.50
CA GLN A 63 -13.13 1.89 -2.96
C GLN A 63 -12.82 2.01 -4.46
N TYR A 64 -12.14 1.01 -5.02
CA TYR A 64 -11.82 0.93 -6.46
C TYR A 64 -12.78 0.00 -7.23
N GLY A 65 -13.78 -0.59 -6.58
CA GLY A 65 -14.69 -1.57 -7.20
C GLY A 65 -15.54 -1.02 -8.34
N SER A 66 -15.66 0.31 -8.46
CA SER A 66 -16.36 1.00 -9.55
C SER A 66 -15.42 1.47 -10.68
N VAL A 67 -14.10 1.27 -10.54
CA VAL A 67 -13.11 1.67 -11.55
C VAL A 67 -13.03 0.60 -12.63
N ASP A 68 -13.38 0.98 -13.86
CA ASP A 68 -13.18 0.13 -15.03
C ASP A 68 -11.71 0.18 -15.46
N PHE A 69 -10.95 -0.85 -15.08
CA PHE A 69 -9.53 -1.01 -15.44
C PHE A 69 -9.31 -1.34 -16.93
N ASN A 70 -10.38 -1.64 -17.69
CA ASN A 70 -10.32 -1.91 -19.13
C ASN A 70 -10.73 -0.70 -19.98
N LYS A 71 -10.95 0.47 -19.35
CA LYS A 71 -11.31 1.68 -20.09
C LYS A 71 -10.13 2.10 -20.99
N ALA A 72 -10.37 2.16 -22.29
CA ALA A 72 -9.40 2.43 -23.36
C ALA A 72 -8.72 3.81 -23.32
N ASP A 73 -8.96 4.59 -22.26
CA ASP A 73 -8.56 5.99 -22.09
C ASP A 73 -7.61 6.15 -20.89
N ALA A 74 -6.96 5.06 -20.46
CA ALA A 74 -5.92 5.12 -19.44
C ALA A 74 -4.74 5.93 -20.01
N PRO A 75 -4.35 7.06 -19.38
CA PRO A 75 -3.25 7.87 -19.89
C PRO A 75 -1.96 7.05 -19.87
N GLU A 76 -1.29 6.99 -21.03
CA GLU A 76 0.01 6.34 -21.24
C GLU A 76 1.14 6.95 -20.38
#